data_AF-A0A8J6U504-F1
#
_entry.id   AF-A0A8J6U504-F1
#
_cell.length_a   1.000
_cell.length_b   1.000
_cell.length_c   1.000
_cell.angle_alpha   90.00
_cell.angle_beta   90.00
_cell.angle_gamma   90.00
#
_symmetry.space_group_name_H-M   'P 1'
#
loop_
_entity.id
_entity.type
_entity.pdbx_description
1 polymer ?
#
loop_
_entity_poly.entity_id
_entity_poly.type
_entity_poly.pdbx_seq_one_letter_code
_entity_poly.pdbx_strand_id
1 'polypeptide(L)'
;MSATYDVYIKKLTTQELGYRKGRLMTGGYFYISKSAVGSFFKELDKYVLNDFLRLDFNDPLEPGNIIQASYVYHNDKYAKENGTRNEYRIYHNRAIAKHQLHFQPYEIVVFIKDGDDNYRIEHYTRNDKAYRILENIIEDSKIRGQHALLQLSEYNTLLNV
;
A
#
# COMPACT_ATOMS: atom_id res chain seq x y z
N MET A 1 -7.31 -16.85 17.05
CA MET A 1 -7.92 -15.80 16.21
C MET A 1 -6.77 -14.94 15.72
N SER A 2 -6.59 -14.81 14.40
CA SER A 2 -5.60 -13.86 13.86
C SER A 2 -6.08 -12.44 14.21
N ALA A 3 -5.19 -11.58 14.70
CA ALA A 3 -5.53 -10.17 14.85
C ALA A 3 -5.88 -9.60 13.46
N THR A 4 -7.06 -8.97 13.36
CA THR A 4 -7.47 -8.20 12.19
C THR A 4 -6.96 -6.78 12.34
N TYR A 5 -6.39 -6.22 11.27
CA TYR A 5 -5.90 -4.85 11.25
C TYR A 5 -6.79 -4.01 10.33
N ASP A 6 -6.91 -2.72 10.68
CA ASP A 6 -7.75 -1.75 9.99
C ASP A 6 -6.92 -0.68 9.28
N VAL A 7 -5.61 -0.61 9.58
CA VAL A 7 -4.68 0.36 9.01
C VAL A 7 -3.39 -0.32 8.55
N TYR A 8 -2.98 -0.05 7.32
CA TYR A 8 -1.70 -0.46 6.74
C TYR A 8 -0.90 0.76 6.31
N ILE A 9 0.32 0.87 6.83
CA ILE A 9 1.20 2.02 6.60
C ILE A 9 2.36 1.57 5.71
N LYS A 10 2.64 2.36 4.67
CA LYS A 10 3.74 2.11 3.73
C LYS A 10 4.56 3.38 3.53
N LYS A 11 5.86 3.31 3.81
CA LYS A 11 6.82 4.33 3.32
C LYS A 11 7.37 3.91 1.96
N LEU A 12 7.22 4.81 1.00
CA LEU A 12 7.48 4.56 -0.41
C LEU A 12 8.97 4.58 -0.73
N THR A 13 9.36 3.75 -1.69
CA THR A 13 10.72 3.62 -2.17
C THR A 13 10.86 4.10 -3.61
N THR A 14 12.08 4.41 -4.03
CA THR A 14 12.36 4.81 -5.41
C THR A 14 12.01 3.71 -6.42
N GLN A 15 12.27 2.46 -6.07
CA GLN A 15 12.09 1.31 -6.97
C GLN A 15 10.61 1.06 -7.28
N GLU A 16 9.73 1.11 -6.26
CA GLU A 16 8.31 0.82 -6.46
C GLU A 16 7.59 1.94 -7.22
N LEU A 17 8.06 3.18 -7.07
CA LEU A 17 7.56 4.33 -7.82
C LEU A 17 8.12 4.44 -9.24
N GLY A 18 8.93 3.48 -9.70
CA GLY A 18 9.49 3.49 -11.05
C GLY A 18 10.64 4.49 -11.25
N TYR A 19 11.21 5.03 -10.17
CA TYR A 19 12.37 5.92 -10.24
C TYR A 19 13.67 5.11 -10.39
N ARG A 20 14.48 5.47 -11.38
CA ARG A 20 15.86 4.96 -11.54
C ARG A 20 16.80 6.13 -11.75
N LYS A 21 17.89 6.16 -10.97
CA LYS A 21 18.88 7.27 -10.99
C LYS A 21 18.20 8.66 -10.87
N GLY A 22 17.18 8.77 -10.02
CA GLY A 22 16.43 10.02 -9.77
C GLY A 22 15.42 10.42 -10.86
N ARG A 23 15.20 9.60 -11.89
CA ARG A 23 14.23 9.87 -12.96
C ARG A 23 13.11 8.85 -12.96
N LEU A 24 11.88 9.30 -13.19
CA LEU A 24 10.73 8.42 -13.42
C LEU A 24 10.91 7.74 -14.78
N MET A 25 11.01 6.40 -14.78
CA MET A 25 11.29 5.60 -15.98
C MET A 25 10.13 4.67 -16.35
N THR A 26 9.34 4.24 -15.38
CA THR A 26 8.22 3.30 -15.58
C THR A 26 7.01 3.71 -14.75
N GLY A 27 5.87 3.07 -14.99
CA GLY A 27 4.74 3.12 -14.06
C GLY A 27 5.15 2.63 -12.67
N GLY A 28 4.47 3.17 -11.65
CA GLY A 28 4.67 2.82 -10.25
C GLY A 28 3.67 1.80 -9.74
N TYR A 29 3.95 1.27 -8.56
CA TYR A 29 3.05 0.46 -7.78
C TYR A 29 3.37 0.64 -6.29
N PHE A 30 2.39 0.35 -5.44
CA PHE A 30 2.64 0.12 -4.03
C PHE A 30 3.06 -1.33 -3.82
N TYR A 31 4.25 -1.54 -3.26
CA TYR A 31 4.67 -2.86 -2.83
C TYR A 31 3.94 -3.24 -1.54
N ILE A 32 3.31 -4.41 -1.54
CA ILE A 32 2.51 -4.87 -0.40
C ILE A 32 3.26 -5.96 0.36
N SER A 33 3.39 -5.77 1.68
CA SER A 33 4.00 -6.79 2.54
C SER A 33 3.12 -8.03 2.62
N LYS A 34 3.72 -9.21 2.47
CA LYS A 34 3.03 -10.49 2.68
C LYS A 34 2.50 -10.67 4.09
N SER A 35 3.08 -10.00 5.09
CA SER A 35 2.57 -10.03 6.47
C SER A 35 1.22 -9.33 6.63
N ALA A 36 0.85 -8.46 5.69
CA ALA A 36 -0.45 -7.78 5.66
C ALA A 36 -1.51 -8.58 4.88
N VAL A 37 -1.14 -9.66 4.20
CA VAL A 37 -2.08 -10.50 3.45
C VAL A 37 -2.79 -11.45 4.41
N GLY A 38 -4.10 -11.58 4.26
CA GLY A 38 -5.00 -12.34 5.14
C GLY A 38 -5.41 -11.58 6.42
N SER A 39 -4.58 -10.67 6.91
CA SER A 39 -4.84 -9.87 8.13
C SER A 39 -5.36 -8.46 7.82
N PHE A 40 -4.92 -7.87 6.70
CA PHE A 40 -5.36 -6.58 6.20
C PHE A 40 -5.88 -6.70 4.76
N PHE A 41 -5.04 -7.03 3.79
CA PHE A 41 -5.46 -7.26 2.40
C PHE A 41 -5.95 -8.70 2.22
N LYS A 42 -6.90 -8.90 1.30
CA LYS A 42 -7.37 -10.24 0.95
C LYS A 42 -6.25 -11.11 0.38
N GLU A 43 -6.24 -12.39 0.74
CA GLU A 43 -5.34 -13.36 0.12
C GLU A 43 -5.83 -13.73 -1.29
N LEU A 44 -4.92 -13.69 -2.26
CA LEU A 44 -5.16 -14.08 -3.64
C LEU A 44 -4.64 -15.50 -3.90
N ASP A 45 -5.22 -16.18 -4.88
CA ASP A 45 -4.92 -17.58 -5.18
C ASP A 45 -3.48 -17.74 -5.72
N LYS A 46 -2.73 -18.65 -5.11
CA LYS A 46 -1.36 -18.98 -5.50
C LYS A 46 -1.26 -19.88 -6.74
N TYR A 47 -2.36 -20.50 -7.15
CA TYR A 47 -2.44 -21.40 -8.30
C TYR A 47 -3.03 -20.74 -9.55
N VAL A 48 -3.69 -19.59 -9.40
CA VAL A 48 -4.11 -18.75 -10.53
C VAL A 48 -2.97 -17.80 -10.86
N LEU A 49 -2.33 -17.98 -12.03
CA LEU A 49 -1.18 -17.16 -12.42
C LEU A 49 -1.54 -15.67 -12.44
N ASN A 50 -0.79 -14.87 -11.68
CA ASN A 50 -1.03 -13.43 -11.52
C ASN A 50 -2.46 -13.11 -11.10
N ASP A 51 -3.01 -13.87 -10.15
CA ASP A 51 -4.33 -13.61 -9.61
C ASP A 51 -4.46 -12.16 -9.16
N PHE A 52 -5.66 -11.60 -9.34
CA PHE A 52 -5.88 -10.19 -9.07
C PHE A 52 -7.33 -9.91 -8.69
N LEU A 53 -7.50 -8.80 -7.97
CA LEU A 53 -8.80 -8.18 -7.76
C LEU A 53 -8.69 -6.67 -7.91
N ARG A 54 -9.85 -6.02 -8.03
CA ARG A 54 -9.94 -4.56 -8.00
C ARG A 54 -10.21 -4.11 -6.58
N LEU A 55 -9.39 -3.18 -6.12
CA LEU A 55 -9.60 -2.46 -4.88
C LEU A 55 -10.20 -1.10 -5.19
N ASP A 56 -11.18 -0.71 -4.39
CA ASP A 56 -11.81 0.60 -4.48
C ASP A 56 -11.22 1.51 -3.39
N PHE A 57 -10.81 2.70 -3.79
CA PHE A 57 -10.25 3.72 -2.91
C PHE A 57 -11.08 4.99 -2.97
N ASN A 58 -11.44 5.56 -1.83
CA ASN A 58 -11.99 6.91 -1.82
C ASN A 58 -10.94 7.90 -2.33
N ASP A 59 -11.31 8.77 -3.28
CA ASP A 59 -10.45 9.87 -3.73
C ASP A 59 -10.32 10.90 -2.60
N PRO A 60 -9.12 11.10 -2.01
CA PRO A 60 -8.96 12.05 -0.91
C PRO A 60 -9.11 13.51 -1.37
N LEU A 61 -9.06 13.79 -2.67
CA LEU A 61 -9.20 15.14 -3.23
C LEU A 61 -10.61 15.44 -3.73
N GLU A 62 -11.37 14.41 -4.12
CA GLU A 62 -12.70 14.54 -4.69
C GLU A 62 -13.68 13.67 -3.89
N PRO A 63 -14.25 14.19 -2.78
CA PRO A 63 -15.19 13.43 -1.96
C PRO A 63 -16.34 12.85 -2.77
N GLY A 64 -16.59 11.53 -2.62
CA GLY A 64 -17.60 10.79 -3.37
C GLY A 64 -17.10 10.18 -4.67
N ASN A 65 -15.87 10.47 -5.10
CA ASN A 65 -15.24 9.77 -6.22
C ASN A 65 -14.50 8.51 -5.75
N ILE A 66 -14.61 7.43 -6.53
CA ILE A 66 -13.95 6.15 -6.26
C ILE A 66 -12.84 5.92 -7.28
N ILE A 67 -11.64 5.69 -6.79
CA ILE A 67 -10.48 5.29 -7.55
C ILE A 67 -10.36 3.78 -7.50
N GLN A 68 -10.43 3.11 -8.64
CA GLN A 68 -10.22 1.65 -8.70
C GLN A 68 -8.76 1.35 -9.04
N ALA A 69 -8.11 0.40 -8.38
CA ALA A 69 -6.80 -0.08 -8.82
C ALA A 69 -6.63 -1.60 -8.71
N SER A 70 -5.71 -2.13 -9.49
CA SER A 70 -5.46 -3.57 -9.56
C SER A 70 -4.51 -4.00 -8.46
N TYR A 71 -5.00 -4.86 -7.56
CA TYR A 71 -4.21 -5.59 -6.59
C TYR A 71 -3.87 -6.96 -7.16
N VAL A 72 -2.59 -7.23 -7.36
CA VAL A 72 -2.10 -8.38 -8.12
C VAL A 72 -1.10 -9.17 -7.29
N TYR A 73 -1.24 -10.50 -7.29
CA TYR A 73 -0.26 -11.42 -6.73
C TYR A 73 0.67 -11.95 -7.82
N HIS A 74 1.90 -11.43 -7.89
CA HIS A 74 2.94 -11.99 -8.76
C HIS A 74 3.47 -13.27 -8.13
N ASN A 75 2.94 -14.40 -8.61
CA ASN A 75 3.12 -15.75 -8.06
C ASN A 75 3.81 -16.71 -9.05
N ASP A 76 4.56 -16.18 -10.02
CA ASP A 76 5.25 -17.00 -11.02
C ASP A 76 6.21 -18.01 -10.38
N LYS A 77 6.74 -17.75 -9.18
CA LYS A 77 7.51 -18.74 -8.39
C LYS A 77 6.77 -20.09 -8.22
N TYR A 78 5.45 -20.08 -8.19
CA TYR A 78 4.61 -21.27 -8.03
C TYR A 78 3.98 -21.73 -9.33
N ALA A 79 3.65 -20.79 -10.21
CA ALA A 79 2.90 -21.07 -11.44
C ALA A 79 3.79 -21.32 -12.67
N LYS A 80 5.13 -21.14 -12.58
CA LYS A 80 6.08 -21.35 -13.69
C LYS A 80 7.34 -22.06 -13.23
N GLU A 81 7.88 -22.93 -14.09
CA GLU A 81 9.09 -23.74 -13.82
C GLU A 81 10.32 -22.90 -13.41
N ASN A 82 10.48 -21.69 -13.97
CA ASN A 82 11.59 -20.78 -13.67
C ASN A 82 11.12 -19.41 -13.12
N GLY A 83 9.92 -19.35 -12.55
CA GLY A 83 9.42 -18.11 -11.97
C GLY A 83 10.12 -17.76 -10.66
N THR A 84 10.19 -16.47 -10.35
CA THR A 84 10.96 -15.99 -9.19
C THR A 84 10.18 -15.11 -8.24
N ARG A 85 9.06 -14.52 -8.68
CA ARG A 85 8.29 -13.57 -7.88
C ARG A 85 7.29 -14.28 -6.99
N ASN A 86 7.18 -13.72 -5.80
CA ASN A 86 6.21 -14.05 -4.78
C ASN A 86 5.99 -12.77 -3.96
N GLU A 87 5.22 -11.86 -4.56
CA GLU A 87 5.03 -10.49 -4.11
C GLU A 87 3.67 -9.95 -4.51
N TYR A 88 3.09 -9.09 -3.68
CA TYR A 88 1.82 -8.45 -3.93
C TYR A 88 2.03 -6.98 -4.28
N ARG A 89 1.24 -6.48 -5.22
CA ARG A 89 1.36 -5.10 -5.71
C ARG A 89 0.00 -4.47 -5.94
N ILE A 90 -0.13 -3.19 -5.62
CA ILE A 90 -1.24 -2.34 -6.09
C ILE A 90 -0.69 -1.42 -7.17
N TYR A 91 -1.16 -1.57 -8.40
CA TYR A 91 -0.64 -0.79 -9.52
C TYR A 91 -1.17 0.64 -9.55
N HIS A 92 -0.29 1.61 -9.74
CA HIS A 92 -0.72 2.99 -9.95
C HIS A 92 -1.42 3.10 -11.31
N ASN A 93 -2.51 3.84 -11.34
CA ASN A 93 -3.15 4.30 -12.57
C ASN A 93 -3.26 5.81 -12.57
N ARG A 94 -3.85 6.39 -13.62
CA ARG A 94 -4.01 7.84 -13.75
C ARG A 94 -4.87 8.47 -12.64
N ALA A 95 -5.72 7.69 -11.98
CA ALA A 95 -6.58 8.16 -10.92
C ALA A 95 -5.84 8.19 -9.57
N ILE A 96 -5.05 7.15 -9.24
CA ILE A 96 -4.15 7.13 -8.07
C ILE A 96 -3.04 8.18 -8.20
N ALA A 97 -2.38 8.23 -9.36
CA ALA A 97 -1.26 9.12 -9.61
C ALA A 97 -1.71 10.44 -10.28
N LYS A 98 -2.88 10.99 -9.90
CA LYS A 98 -3.27 12.35 -10.29
C LYS A 98 -2.15 13.31 -9.84
N HIS A 99 -1.88 14.37 -10.62
CA HIS A 99 -0.74 15.27 -10.40
C HIS A 99 -0.63 15.83 -8.97
N GLN A 100 -1.74 16.00 -8.25
CA GLN A 100 -1.74 16.46 -6.85
C GLN A 100 -1.43 15.35 -5.83
N LEU A 101 -1.69 14.08 -6.16
CA LEU A 101 -1.30 12.88 -5.39
C LEU A 101 -0.08 12.18 -6.00
N HIS A 102 0.76 12.91 -6.74
CA HIS A 102 1.92 12.33 -7.39
C HIS A 102 2.97 11.94 -6.35
N PHE A 103 2.89 10.69 -5.90
CA PHE A 103 3.74 10.14 -4.85
C PHE A 103 5.23 10.29 -5.17
N GLN A 104 5.97 10.82 -4.20
CA GLN A 104 7.43 10.90 -4.23
C GLN A 104 8.08 9.81 -3.37
N PRO A 105 9.33 9.44 -3.69
CA PRO A 105 10.11 8.56 -2.83
C PRO A 105 10.16 9.06 -1.39
N TYR A 106 10.08 8.13 -0.44
CA TYR A 106 10.12 8.34 1.00
C TYR A 106 8.90 9.04 1.61
N GLU A 107 7.87 9.33 0.83
CA GLU A 107 6.57 9.71 1.39
C GLU A 107 5.86 8.49 2.00
N ILE A 108 4.87 8.75 2.87
CA ILE A 108 4.11 7.71 3.54
C ILE A 108 2.70 7.69 2.99
N VAL A 109 2.22 6.49 2.66
CA VAL A 109 0.84 6.23 2.27
C VAL A 109 0.22 5.33 3.32
N VAL A 110 -0.96 5.71 3.79
CA VAL A 110 -1.74 4.95 4.76
C VAL A 110 -3.01 4.47 4.09
N PHE A 111 -3.26 3.17 4.17
CA PHE A 111 -4.48 2.54 3.72
C PHE A 111 -5.32 2.22 4.95
N ILE A 112 -6.58 2.66 4.95
CA ILE A 112 -7.52 2.47 6.05
C ILE A 112 -8.72 1.71 5.50
N LYS A 113 -9.13 0.62 6.16
CA LYS A 113 -10.33 -0.12 5.76
C LYS A 113 -11.59 0.71 5.98
N ASP A 114 -12.44 0.73 4.96
CA ASP A 114 -13.78 1.33 4.98
C ASP A 114 -14.86 0.30 4.55
N GLY A 115 -14.46 -0.98 4.48
CA GLY A 115 -15.28 -2.12 4.06
C GLY A 115 -14.39 -3.33 3.69
N ASP A 116 -14.99 -4.41 3.19
CA ASP A 116 -14.25 -5.65 2.89
C ASP A 116 -13.21 -5.49 1.76
N ASP A 117 -13.50 -4.66 0.76
CA ASP A 117 -12.60 -4.33 -0.37
C ASP A 117 -12.52 -2.81 -0.66
N ASN A 118 -13.02 -1.99 0.27
CA ASN A 118 -13.04 -0.53 0.19
C ASN A 118 -12.01 0.06 1.15
N TYR A 119 -11.20 0.98 0.66
CA TYR A 119 -10.13 1.59 1.42
C TYR A 119 -10.14 3.11 1.28
N ARG A 120 -9.73 3.81 2.33
CA ARG A 120 -9.31 5.21 2.24
C ARG A 120 -7.80 5.27 2.13
N ILE A 121 -7.29 6.15 1.26
CA ILE A 121 -5.87 6.47 1.19
C ILE A 121 -5.63 7.83 1.83
N GLU A 122 -4.68 7.87 2.75
CA GLU A 122 -4.10 9.11 3.25
C GLU A 122 -2.62 9.19 2.84
N HIS A 123 -2.15 10.40 2.62
CA HIS A 123 -0.82 10.68 2.10
C HIS A 123 -0.11 11.70 2.99
N TYR A 124 1.12 11.37 3.35
CA TYR A 124 1.93 12.15 4.28
C TYR A 124 3.31 12.41 3.69
N THR A 125 3.66 13.69 3.62
CA THR A 125 4.96 14.22 3.24
C THR A 125 5.76 14.59 4.49
N ARG A 126 7.05 14.89 4.33
CA ARG A 126 7.91 15.33 5.45
C ARG A 126 7.46 16.63 6.13
N ASN A 127 6.58 17.39 5.49
CA ASN A 127 6.04 18.64 6.05
C ASN A 127 4.86 18.40 7.00
N ASP A 128 4.25 17.22 6.94
CA ASP A 128 3.12 16.87 7.79
C ASP A 128 3.59 16.52 9.21
N LYS A 129 2.91 17.06 10.22
CA LYS A 129 3.24 16.80 11.64
C LYS A 129 3.22 15.31 11.96
N ALA A 130 2.26 14.59 11.39
CA ALA A 130 2.08 13.14 11.54
C ALA A 130 3.22 12.30 10.95
N TYR A 131 3.99 12.83 9.99
CA TYR A 131 4.97 12.04 9.25
C TYR A 131 6.00 11.37 10.16
N ARG A 132 6.52 12.10 11.16
CA ARG A 132 7.52 11.55 12.08
C ARG A 132 6.97 10.47 12.99
N ILE A 133 5.71 10.60 13.40
CA ILE A 133 5.02 9.58 14.21
C ILE A 133 4.89 8.30 13.37
N LEU A 134 4.40 8.42 12.14
CA LEU A 134 4.24 7.29 11.21
C LEU A 134 5.58 6.65 10.82
N GLU A 135 6.63 7.47 10.62
CA GLU A 135 7.98 6.99 10.33
C GLU A 135 8.53 6.15 11.49
N ASN A 136 8.40 6.60 12.74
CA ASN A 136 8.85 5.84 13.90
C ASN A 136 8.09 4.51 14.04
N ILE A 137 6.77 4.50 13.80
CA ILE A 137 5.96 3.27 13.80
C ILE A 137 6.48 2.26 12.76
N ILE A 138 6.85 2.74 11.58
CA ILE A 138 7.43 1.89 10.52
C ILE A 138 8.82 1.37 10.93
N GLU A 139 9.62 2.18 11.59
CA GLU A 139 10.96 1.79 12.05
C GLU A 139 10.91 0.76 13.19
N ASP A 140 9.96 0.89 14.11
CA ASP A 140 9.72 -0.04 15.21
C ASP A 140 8.96 -1.31 14.79
N SER A 141 8.39 -1.31 13.58
CA SER A 141 7.61 -2.42 13.04
C SER A 141 8.46 -3.66 12.81
N LYS A 142 7.93 -4.82 13.22
CA LYS A 142 8.52 -6.13 12.91
C LYS A 142 8.37 -6.52 11.43
N ILE A 143 7.59 -5.77 10.65
CA ILE A 143 7.35 -6.05 9.23
C ILE A 143 8.47 -5.42 8.39
N ARG A 144 9.29 -6.28 7.78
CA ARG A 144 10.37 -5.85 6.88
C ARG A 144 9.83 -5.13 5.66
N GLY A 145 10.55 -4.10 5.20
CA GLY A 145 10.29 -3.44 3.90
C GLY A 145 9.63 -2.07 3.98
N GLN A 146 9.70 -1.41 5.15
CA GLN A 146 9.08 -0.10 5.40
C GLN A 146 7.54 -0.17 5.47
N HIS A 147 7.04 -1.09 6.29
CA HIS A 147 5.62 -1.36 6.46
C HIS A 147 5.23 -1.43 7.94
N ALA A 148 4.01 -1.06 8.27
CA ALA A 148 3.42 -1.31 9.59
C ALA A 148 1.92 -1.63 9.47
N LEU A 149 1.36 -2.22 10.52
CA LEU A 149 -0.05 -2.54 10.67
C LEU A 149 -0.52 -2.05 12.03
N LEU A 150 -1.69 -1.41 12.08
CA LEU A 150 -2.30 -0.92 13.32
C LEU A 150 -3.81 -1.22 13.32
N GLN A 151 -4.40 -1.13 14.51
CA GLN A 151 -5.85 -0.97 14.64
C GLN A 151 -6.24 0.49 14.40
N LEU A 152 -7.47 0.73 13.94
CA LEU A 152 -7.94 2.10 13.65
C LEU A 152 -7.94 2.99 14.91
N SER A 153 -8.26 2.42 16.07
CA SER A 153 -8.23 3.12 17.36
C SER A 153 -6.84 3.64 17.69
N GLU A 154 -5.83 2.78 17.58
CA GLU A 154 -4.42 3.12 17.83
C GLU A 154 -3.94 4.22 16.88
N TYR A 155 -4.24 4.07 15.58
CA TYR A 155 -3.92 5.10 14.57
C TYR A 155 -4.51 6.46 14.93
N ASN A 156 -5.81 6.50 15.25
CA ASN A 156 -6.49 7.74 15.62
C ASN A 156 -5.93 8.34 16.91
N THR A 157 -5.59 7.52 17.92
CA THR A 157 -4.97 8.02 19.14
C THR A 157 -3.61 8.66 18.86
N LEU A 158 -2.79 8.04 18.01
CA LEU A 158 -1.45 8.54 17.71
C LEU A 158 -1.45 9.85 16.91
N LEU A 159 -2.47 10.09 16.08
CA LEU A 159 -2.53 11.30 15.25
C LEU A 159 -3.33 12.46 15.85
N ASN A 160 -4.08 12.22 16.93
CA ASN A 160 -4.83 13.25 17.66
C ASN A 160 -4.07 13.83 18.87
N VAL A 161 -2.80 13.43 19.05
CA VAL A 161 -1.86 13.97 20.06
C VAL A 161 -0.95 14.98 19.40
#